data_AF-A0A4Y2U509-F1
#
_entry.id   AF-A0A4Y2U509-F1
#
_cell.length_a   1.000
_cell.length_b   1.000
_cell.length_c   1.000
_cell.angle_alpha   90.00
_cell.angle_beta   90.00
_cell.angle_gamma   90.00
#
_symmetry.space_group_name_H-M   'P 1'
#
loop_
_entity.id
_entity.type
_entity.pdbx_description
1 polymer ?
#
loop_
_entity_poly.entity_id
_entity_poly.type
_entity_poly.pdbx_seq_one_letter_code
_entity_poly.pdbx_strand_id
1 'polypeptide(L)'
;MPNVSAGHLQNFVEGDNFVEYLMQADFFFEANKITSGDEKRALLLTAIGKKTFSLLRNLLEPREMESVLYNEIIKVLTDYYYPASSIIMERFRFYNLKQGNEDISTFIVKIKELASKCNFGAFLNDALRDKLVCGL
;
A
#
# COMPACT_ATOMS: atom_id res chain seq x y z
N MET A 1 -22.54 -16.45 -19.56
CA MET A 1 -21.62 -16.86 -18.47
C MET A 1 -22.09 -16.17 -17.20
N PRO A 2 -22.29 -16.88 -16.07
CA PRO A 2 -22.79 -16.25 -14.86
C PRO A 2 -21.70 -15.31 -14.31
N ASN A 3 -22.06 -14.04 -14.11
CA ASN A 3 -21.23 -13.06 -13.40
C ASN A 3 -21.10 -13.53 -11.95
N VAL A 4 -19.98 -14.17 -11.61
CA VAL A 4 -19.58 -14.32 -10.22
C VAL A 4 -19.16 -12.93 -9.75
N SER A 5 -19.99 -12.26 -8.96
CA SER A 5 -19.55 -11.10 -8.17
C SER A 5 -18.41 -11.59 -7.28
N ALA A 6 -17.20 -11.07 -7.49
CA ALA A 6 -16.03 -11.47 -6.71
C ALA A 6 -16.12 -10.84 -5.32
N GLY A 7 -16.98 -11.39 -4.47
CA GLY A 7 -17.09 -11.06 -3.04
C GLY A 7 -17.29 -9.57 -2.73
N HIS A 8 -16.75 -9.14 -1.60
CA HIS A 8 -16.74 -7.75 -1.13
C HIS A 8 -15.28 -7.32 -0.89
N LEU A 9 -14.97 -6.06 -1.21
CA LEU A 9 -13.69 -5.46 -0.86
C LEU A 9 -13.61 -5.36 0.67
N GLN A 10 -12.60 -5.98 1.28
CA GLN A 10 -12.46 -5.93 2.74
C GLN A 10 -12.26 -4.50 3.23
N ASN A 11 -12.65 -4.25 4.48
CA ASN A 11 -12.45 -2.94 5.06
C ASN A 11 -10.97 -2.71 5.36
N PHE A 12 -10.45 -1.52 5.07
CA PHE A 12 -9.12 -1.14 5.54
C PHE A 12 -9.09 -1.06 7.07
N VAL A 13 -8.04 -1.63 7.66
CA VAL A 13 -7.77 -1.58 9.10
C VAL A 13 -6.58 -0.67 9.35
N GLU A 14 -6.76 0.30 10.24
CA GLU A 14 -5.69 1.23 10.64
C GLU A 14 -4.50 0.47 11.24
N GLY A 15 -3.32 0.65 10.66
CA GLY A 15 -2.10 -0.09 11.01
C GLY A 15 -1.64 -1.06 9.90
N ASP A 16 -2.54 -1.44 8.99
CA ASP A 16 -2.19 -2.26 7.84
C ASP A 16 -1.46 -1.45 6.76
N ASN A 17 -0.79 -2.16 5.85
CA ASN A 17 -0.12 -1.55 4.71
C ASN A 17 -1.15 -1.02 3.70
N PHE A 18 -1.37 0.30 3.72
CA PHE A 18 -2.34 0.97 2.84
C PHE A 18 -2.03 0.77 1.34
N VAL A 19 -0.77 0.61 0.96
CA VAL A 19 -0.40 0.36 -0.45
C VAL A 19 -0.84 -1.02 -0.89
N GLU A 20 -0.63 -2.04 -0.06
CA GLU A 20 -1.11 -3.40 -0.34
C GLU A 20 -2.64 -3.47 -0.36
N TYR A 21 -3.30 -2.71 0.52
CA TYR A 21 -4.75 -2.57 0.51
C TYR A 21 -5.26 -2.02 -0.84
N LEU A 22 -4.61 -0.97 -1.37
CA LEU A 22 -4.95 -0.43 -2.69
C LEU A 22 -4.74 -1.43 -3.82
N MET A 23 -3.67 -2.24 -3.76
CA MET A 23 -3.45 -3.32 -4.73
C MET A 23 -4.58 -4.36 -4.68
N GLN A 24 -5.05 -4.74 -3.49
CA GLN A 24 -6.21 -5.63 -3.34
C GLN A 24 -7.48 -4.99 -3.90
N ALA A 25 -7.68 -3.68 -3.69
CA ALA A 25 -8.80 -2.94 -4.27
C ALA A 25 -8.74 -2.94 -5.80
N ASP A 26 -7.57 -2.76 -6.41
CA ASP A 26 -7.39 -2.81 -7.86
C ASP A 26 -7.77 -4.17 -8.45
N PHE A 27 -7.31 -5.27 -7.84
CA PHE A 27 -7.72 -6.62 -8.26
C PHE A 27 -9.21 -6.86 -8.08
N PHE A 28 -9.81 -6.33 -7.01
CA PHE A 28 -11.26 -6.40 -6.80
C PHE A 28 -12.01 -5.65 -7.91
N PHE A 29 -11.58 -4.45 -8.29
CA PHE A 29 -12.18 -3.69 -9.38
C PHE A 29 -12.06 -4.41 -10.72
N GLU A 30 -10.89 -4.98 -11.01
CA GLU A 30 -10.66 -5.75 -12.23
C GLU A 30 -11.57 -6.97 -12.32
N ALA A 31 -11.62 -7.79 -11.26
CA ALA A 31 -12.42 -9.00 -11.22
C ALA A 31 -13.92 -8.72 -11.39
N ASN A 32 -14.40 -7.58 -10.86
CA ASN A 32 -15.79 -7.15 -10.96
C ASN A 32 -16.07 -6.23 -12.17
N LYS A 33 -15.08 -6.03 -13.06
CA LYS A 33 -15.18 -5.18 -14.27
C LYS A 33 -15.59 -3.74 -13.98
N ILE A 34 -15.20 -3.22 -12.81
CA ILE A 34 -15.44 -1.84 -12.39
C ILE A 34 -14.39 -0.96 -13.05
N THR A 35 -14.84 -0.13 -13.99
CA THR A 35 -13.95 0.67 -14.84
C THR A 35 -14.12 2.16 -14.63
N SER A 36 -15.29 2.62 -14.16
CA SER A 36 -15.55 4.03 -13.91
C SER A 36 -14.80 4.53 -12.68
N GLY A 37 -14.19 5.72 -12.79
CA GLY A 37 -13.55 6.40 -11.66
C GLY A 37 -14.55 6.73 -10.53
N ASP A 38 -15.80 7.03 -10.87
CA ASP A 38 -16.84 7.31 -9.89
C ASP A 38 -17.26 6.06 -9.12
N GLU A 39 -17.35 4.89 -9.78
CA GLU A 39 -17.65 3.62 -9.14
C GLU A 39 -16.50 3.18 -8.22
N LYS A 40 -15.26 3.28 -8.70
CA LYS A 40 -14.07 3.01 -7.88
C LYS A 40 -14.02 3.92 -6.65
N ARG A 41 -14.29 5.22 -6.82
CA ARG A 41 -14.40 6.18 -5.70
C ARG A 41 -15.45 5.73 -4.69
N ALA A 42 -16.67 5.50 -5.14
CA ALA A 42 -17.79 5.14 -4.26
C ALA A 42 -17.46 3.88 -3.46
N LEU A 43 -16.97 2.83 -4.12
CA LEU A 43 -16.61 1.58 -3.47
C LEU A 43 -15.45 1.74 -2.50
N LEU A 44 -14.39 2.46 -2.88
CA LEU A 44 -13.27 2.74 -1.98
C LEU A 44 -13.75 3.48 -0.73
N LEU A 45 -14.55 4.53 -0.87
CA LEU A 45 -15.08 5.31 0.26
C LEU A 45 -15.94 4.45 1.21
N THR A 46 -16.64 3.45 0.70
CA THR A 46 -17.38 2.50 1.54
C THR A 46 -16.48 1.50 2.27
N ALA A 47 -15.32 1.17 1.69
CA ALA A 47 -14.42 0.12 2.18
C ALA A 47 -13.23 0.65 3.03
N ILE A 48 -12.86 1.93 2.96
CA ILE A 48 -11.75 2.47 3.77
C ILE A 48 -12.05 2.50 5.29
N GLY A 49 -13.29 2.24 5.68
CA GLY A 49 -13.73 2.19 7.08
C GLY A 49 -13.94 3.58 7.69
N LYS A 50 -14.69 3.62 8.80
CA LYS A 50 -15.17 4.88 9.41
C LYS A 50 -14.06 5.85 9.82
N LYS A 51 -12.99 5.34 10.43
CA LYS A 51 -11.89 6.19 10.92
C LYS A 51 -11.16 6.89 9.78
N THR A 52 -10.76 6.12 8.77
CA THR A 52 -10.08 6.60 7.57
C THR A 52 -10.96 7.55 6.77
N PHE A 53 -12.26 7.27 6.69
CA PHE A 53 -13.23 8.16 6.06
C PHE A 53 -13.29 9.52 6.77
N SER A 54 -13.39 9.54 8.11
CA SER A 54 -13.36 10.78 8.89
C SER A 54 -12.05 11.55 8.74
N LEU A 55 -10.92 10.84 8.74
CA LEU A 55 -9.61 11.43 8.48
C LEU A 55 -9.57 12.09 7.08
N LEU A 56 -9.97 11.34 6.04
CA LEU A 56 -9.99 11.83 4.67
C LEU A 56 -10.83 13.10 4.55
N ARG A 57 -12.03 13.10 5.15
CA ARG A 57 -12.91 14.28 5.17
C ARG A 57 -12.20 15.50 5.75
N ASN A 58 -11.52 15.34 6.89
CA ASN A 58 -10.77 16.43 7.52
C ASN A 58 -9.59 16.90 6.64
N LEU A 59 -8.90 15.97 5.97
CA LEU A 59 -7.78 16.29 5.07
C LEU A 59 -8.22 17.01 3.80
N LEU A 60 -9.48 16.88 3.38
CA LEU A 60 -10.03 17.45 2.15
C LEU A 60 -10.70 18.82 2.35
N GLU A 61 -10.92 19.26 3.59
CA GLU A 61 -11.56 20.56 3.86
C GLU A 61 -10.83 21.70 3.12
N PRO A 62 -11.57 22.67 2.51
CA PRO A 62 -13.02 22.86 2.56
C PRO A 62 -13.80 22.18 1.40
N ARG A 63 -13.22 21.20 0.70
CA ARG A 63 -13.86 20.56 -0.47
C ARG A 63 -14.79 19.42 -0.06
N GLU A 64 -15.87 19.25 -0.81
CA GLU A 64 -16.81 18.14 -0.63
C GLU A 64 -16.24 16.83 -1.16
N MET A 65 -16.38 15.73 -0.41
CA MET A 65 -15.81 14.42 -0.78
C MET A 65 -16.34 13.88 -2.11
N GLU A 66 -17.58 14.20 -2.46
CA GLU A 66 -18.23 13.81 -3.70
C GLU A 66 -17.57 14.46 -4.93
N SER A 67 -16.93 15.62 -4.75
CA SER A 67 -16.26 16.37 -5.81
C SER A 67 -14.82 15.89 -6.07
N VAL A 68 -14.26 15.07 -5.18
CA VAL A 68 -12.86 14.63 -5.25
C VAL A 68 -12.74 13.39 -6.12
N LEU A 69 -11.74 13.35 -6.99
CA LEU A 69 -11.51 12.22 -7.89
C LEU A 69 -10.87 11.05 -7.14
N TYR A 70 -11.13 9.82 -7.61
CA TYR A 70 -10.56 8.59 -7.06
C TYR A 70 -9.03 8.66 -6.89
N ASN A 71 -8.31 9.10 -7.93
CA ASN A 71 -6.85 9.21 -7.89
C ASN A 71 -6.35 10.22 -6.85
N GLU A 72 -7.12 11.27 -6.59
CA GLU A 72 -6.78 12.26 -5.57
C GLU A 72 -6.99 11.69 -4.16
N ILE A 73 -8.07 10.93 -3.94
CA ILE A 73 -8.31 10.24 -2.67
C ILE A 73 -7.17 9.26 -2.36
N ILE A 74 -6.78 8.44 -3.34
CA ILE A 74 -5.63 7.54 -3.22
C ILE A 74 -4.42 8.35 -2.79
N LYS A 75 -4.09 9.42 -3.53
CA LYS A 75 -2.92 10.23 -3.27
C LYS A 75 -2.91 10.77 -1.84
N VAL A 76 -4.00 11.38 -1.39
CA VAL A 76 -4.10 11.96 -0.03
C VAL A 76 -3.89 10.89 1.04
N LEU A 77 -4.56 9.73 0.90
CA LEU A 77 -4.45 8.66 1.88
C LEU A 77 -3.08 7.96 1.85
N THR A 78 -2.49 7.78 0.68
CA THR A 78 -1.12 7.26 0.54
C THR A 78 -0.11 8.22 1.16
N ASP A 79 -0.22 9.52 0.89
CA ASP A 79 0.68 10.54 1.46
C ASP A 79 0.55 10.59 3.01
N TYR A 80 -0.64 10.30 3.57
CA TYR A 80 -0.87 10.22 5.02
C TYR A 80 -0.34 8.92 5.66
N TYR A 81 -0.75 7.75 5.15
CA TYR A 81 -0.40 6.45 5.75
C TYR A 81 1.02 5.99 5.40
N TYR A 82 1.57 6.52 4.31
CA TYR A 82 2.88 6.15 3.80
C TYR A 82 3.71 7.39 3.44
N PRO A 83 4.01 8.27 4.43
CA PRO A 83 4.72 9.51 4.17
C PRO A 83 6.16 9.25 3.71
N ALA A 84 6.75 10.18 2.95
CA ALA A 84 8.13 10.03 2.46
C ALA A 84 9.18 9.84 3.57
N SER A 85 8.93 10.36 4.78
CA SER A 85 9.75 10.09 5.97
C SER A 85 9.75 8.61 6.37
N SER A 86 8.65 7.89 6.11
CA SER A 86 8.56 6.43 6.26
C SER A 86 9.57 5.74 5.34
N ILE A 87 9.67 6.15 4.07
CA ILE A 87 10.63 5.54 3.12
C ILE A 87 12.07 5.65 3.62
N ILE A 88 12.45 6.81 4.17
CA ILE A 88 13.80 7.00 4.71
C ILE A 88 14.03 6.08 5.92
N MET A 89 13.05 5.96 6.81
CA MET A 89 13.10 5.05 7.96
C MET A 89 13.18 3.58 7.53
N GLU A 90 12.39 3.17 6.53
CA GLU A 90 12.41 1.81 6.00
C GLU A 90 13.74 1.49 5.30
N ARG A 91 14.31 2.44 4.56
CA ARG A 91 15.67 2.31 4.02
C ARG A 91 16.72 2.20 5.12
N PHE A 92 16.60 2.98 6.18
CA PHE A 92 17.48 2.85 7.34
C PHE A 92 17.37 1.45 7.97
N ARG A 93 16.15 0.94 8.18
CA ARG A 93 15.92 -0.43 8.69
C ARG A 93 16.51 -1.48 7.75
N PHE A 94 16.27 -1.37 6.45
CA PHE A 94 16.81 -2.24 5.43
C PHE A 94 18.34 -2.28 5.48
N TYR A 95 19.01 -1.13 5.40
CA TYR A 95 20.47 -1.08 5.37
C TYR A 95 21.11 -1.56 6.69
N ASN A 96 20.43 -1.42 7.83
CA ASN A 96 20.89 -1.94 9.11
C ASN A 96 20.53 -3.41 9.39
N LEU A 97 19.71 -4.05 8.55
CA LEU A 97 19.39 -5.47 8.71
C LEU A 97 20.67 -6.32 8.64
N LYS A 98 20.87 -7.25 9.59
CA LYS A 98 21.97 -8.21 9.59
C LYS A 98 21.43 -9.60 9.87
N GLN A 99 22.05 -10.62 9.30
CA GLN A 99 21.71 -12.00 9.59
C GLN A 99 22.05 -12.30 11.05
N GLY A 100 21.09 -12.88 11.77
CA GLY A 100 21.31 -13.43 13.10
C GLY A 100 21.62 -14.91 13.04
N ASN A 101 20.93 -15.69 13.87
CA ASN A 101 21.06 -17.14 13.93
C ASN A 101 20.11 -17.86 12.95
N GLU A 102 19.32 -17.13 12.17
CA GLU A 102 18.45 -17.70 11.15
C GLU A 102 19.23 -18.28 9.95
N ASP A 103 18.60 -19.20 9.21
CA ASP A 103 19.12 -19.68 7.95
C ASP A 103 19.02 -18.60 6.85
N ILE A 104 19.77 -18.80 5.77
CA ILE A 104 19.88 -17.83 4.67
C ILE A 104 18.56 -17.61 3.93
N SER A 105 17.69 -18.62 3.82
CA SER A 105 16.41 -18.49 3.13
C SER A 105 15.45 -17.61 3.92
N THR A 106 15.42 -17.77 5.24
CA THR A 106 14.68 -16.90 6.16
C THR A 106 15.21 -15.47 6.09
N PHE A 107 16.54 -15.30 6.04
CA PHE A 107 17.15 -13.99 5.90
C PHE A 107 16.78 -13.29 4.59
N ILE A 108 16.80 -14.02 3.46
CA ILE A 108 16.38 -13.50 2.14
C ILE A 108 14.93 -13.01 2.17
N VAL A 109 14.03 -13.72 2.85
CA VAL A 109 12.63 -13.27 3.00
C VAL A 109 12.56 -11.94 3.74
N LYS A 110 13.29 -11.78 4.86
CA LYS A 110 13.35 -10.51 5.61
C LYS A 110 13.90 -9.37 4.77
N ILE A 111 14.95 -9.62 3.97
CA ILE A 111 15.51 -8.62 3.05
C ILE A 111 14.43 -8.16 2.06
N LYS A 112 13.71 -9.09 1.43
CA LYS A 112 12.65 -8.77 0.46
C LYS A 112 11.50 -8.01 1.10
N GLU A 113 11.10 -8.39 2.31
CA GLU A 113 10.02 -7.71 3.04
C GLU A 113 10.38 -6.26 3.39
N LEU A 114 11.61 -5.98 3.82
CA LEU A 114 12.03 -4.60 4.07
C LEU A 114 12.21 -3.82 2.76
N ALA A 115 12.74 -4.46 1.71
CA ALA A 115 12.95 -3.82 0.41
C ALA A 115 11.63 -3.35 -0.24
N SER A 116 10.53 -4.08 -0.03
CA SER A 116 9.21 -3.69 -0.58
C SER A 116 8.73 -2.34 -0.02
N LYS A 117 9.20 -1.95 1.17
CA LYS A 117 8.88 -0.69 1.85
C LYS A 117 9.92 0.41 1.61
N CYS A 118 10.92 0.19 0.75
CA CYS A 118 12.00 1.16 0.54
C CYS A 118 11.83 2.02 -0.72
N ASN A 119 10.83 1.73 -1.55
CA ASN A 119 10.61 2.37 -2.86
C ASN A 119 11.91 2.49 -3.67
N PHE A 120 12.62 1.36 -3.88
CA PHE A 120 13.88 1.36 -4.63
C PHE A 120 13.69 1.57 -6.14
N GLY A 121 12.48 1.37 -6.67
CA GLY A 121 12.20 1.49 -8.10
C GLY A 121 13.14 0.61 -8.92
N ALA A 122 13.78 1.21 -9.94
CA ALA A 122 14.72 0.50 -10.81
C ALA A 122 15.94 -0.09 -10.08
N PHE A 123 16.29 0.43 -8.91
CA PHE A 123 17.45 -0.01 -8.12
C PHE A 123 17.16 -1.23 -7.22
N LEU A 124 15.95 -1.79 -7.27
CA LEU A 124 15.53 -2.87 -6.36
C LEU A 124 16.47 -4.09 -6.41
N ASN A 125 16.82 -4.56 -7.61
CA ASN A 125 17.63 -5.77 -7.76
C ASN A 125 19.06 -5.59 -7.22
N ASP A 126 19.66 -4.43 -7.46
CA ASP A 126 20.99 -4.09 -6.95
C ASP A 126 20.95 -3.96 -5.43
N ALA A 127 19.96 -3.26 -4.88
CA ALA A 127 19.77 -3.13 -3.43
C ALA A 127 19.61 -4.50 -2.74
N LEU A 128 18.81 -5.41 -3.31
CA LEU A 128 18.63 -6.77 -2.78
C LEU A 128 19.94 -7.56 -2.76
N ARG A 129 20.72 -7.47 -3.84
CA ARG A 129 22.01 -8.16 -3.98
C ARG A 129 23.03 -7.62 -2.98
N ASP A 130 23.20 -6.30 -2.94
CA ASP A 130 24.11 -5.62 -2.03
C ASP A 130 23.75 -5.92 -0.59
N LYS A 131 22.46 -5.91 -0.26
CA LYS A 131 22.01 -6.17 1.10
C LYS A 131 22.17 -7.61 1.52
N LEU A 132 21.99 -8.57 0.60
CA LEU A 132 22.32 -9.95 0.87
C LEU A 132 23.81 -10.05 1.22
N VAL A 133 24.71 -9.59 0.36
CA VAL A 133 26.17 -9.72 0.57
C VAL A 133 26.66 -8.98 1.82
N CYS A 134 26.24 -7.72 2.01
CA CYS A 134 26.67 -6.89 3.14
C CYS A 134 25.92 -7.17 4.44
N GLY A 135 24.87 -8.01 4.39
CA GLY A 135 24.02 -8.35 5.52
C GLY A 135 24.31 -9.72 6.13
N LEU A 136 25.09 -10.57 5.45
CA LEU A 136 25.65 -11.80 6.00
C LEU A 136 26.61 -11.51 7.18
#